data_AF-A0A5D2SPZ7-F1
#
_entry.id   AF-A0A5D2SPZ7-F1
#
_cell.length_a   1.000
_cell.length_b   1.000
_cell.length_c   1.000
_cell.angle_alpha   90.00
_cell.angle_beta   90.00
_cell.angle_gamma   90.00
#
_symmetry.space_group_name_H-M   'P 1'
#
loop_
_entity.id
_entity.type
_entity.pdbx_description
1 polymer ?
#
loop_
_entity_poly.entity_id
_entity_poly.type
_entity_poly.pdbx_seq_one_letter_code
_entity_poly.pdbx_strand_id
1 'polypeptide(L)'
;MAATLSLLKSPLLPQKPHLLQSKLPLLSNPTKQFICNESFNPPKLFAETVHHLKSASLPLTTLAFPFLFDAEDALAVGGEFGILEGRSFALVHPIVMGGLFFYTLWAGYLGWQWRRVRTIQNEINELKKQVKPTPVTPEGKPVEAAPSPVELEIQKLSEERKELLKGSYRDRHFNVGSILLGFGVLEAVGGGVNTWFRTGKLFPGPHLFAGAAITVLWAAAAGLVPAMQKGSETARSLHIALNAVNVILFIWQIPTGIDIVFKVFQFTNWP
;
A
#
# COMPACT_ATOMS: atom_id res chain seq x y z
N MET A 1 -32.17 1.80 16.41
CA MET A 1 -32.17 2.93 17.36
C MET A 1 -31.50 4.11 16.68
N ALA A 2 -32.30 5.08 16.22
CA ALA A 2 -31.83 6.24 15.50
C ALA A 2 -31.66 7.40 16.49
N ALA A 3 -30.45 7.95 16.61
CA ALA A 3 -30.15 9.10 17.44
C ALA A 3 -30.15 10.35 16.55
N THR A 4 -31.09 11.25 16.80
CA THR A 4 -31.24 12.56 16.18
C THR A 4 -30.31 13.57 16.88
N LEU A 5 -29.40 14.18 16.12
CA LEU A 5 -28.56 15.29 16.60
C LEU A 5 -29.28 16.62 16.33
N SER A 6 -29.64 17.31 17.41
CA SER A 6 -30.23 18.64 17.42
C SER A 6 -29.15 19.72 17.22
N LEU A 7 -29.34 20.53 16.19
CA LEU A 7 -28.55 21.74 15.89
C LEU A 7 -28.83 22.84 16.93
N LEU A 8 -27.78 23.26 17.65
CA LEU A 8 -27.82 24.41 18.54
C LEU A 8 -27.71 25.72 17.72
N LYS A 9 -28.77 26.52 17.71
CA LYS A 9 -28.79 27.87 17.12
C LYS A 9 -28.06 28.86 18.02
N SER A 10 -27.04 29.54 17.51
CA SER A 10 -26.41 30.71 18.14
C SER A 10 -27.13 32.02 17.74
N PRO A 11 -27.31 32.99 18.66
CA PRO A 11 -27.98 34.25 18.34
C PRO A 11 -27.05 35.27 17.66
N LEU A 12 -27.62 35.98 16.67
CA LEU A 12 -27.06 37.12 15.96
C LEU A 12 -27.00 38.38 16.84
N LEU A 13 -25.88 39.12 16.78
CA LEU A 13 -25.81 40.57 17.08
C LEU A 13 -24.81 41.25 16.11
N PRO A 14 -24.92 42.58 15.85
CA PRO A 14 -24.76 43.16 14.53
C PRO A 14 -23.37 43.75 14.21
N GLN A 15 -23.09 43.79 12.90
CA GLN A 15 -21.96 44.46 12.27
C GLN A 15 -21.99 45.99 12.46
N LYS A 16 -20.82 46.58 12.70
CA LYS A 16 -20.52 48.00 12.47
C LYS A 16 -19.36 48.11 11.45
N PRO A 17 -19.46 48.94 10.40
CA PRO A 17 -18.40 49.05 9.40
C PRO A 17 -17.39 50.12 9.82
N HIS A 18 -16.12 49.75 9.90
CA HIS A 18 -15.02 50.71 9.89
C HIS A 18 -14.43 50.77 8.48
N LEU A 19 -14.68 51.89 7.80
CA LEU A 19 -14.00 52.30 6.58
C LEU A 19 -12.51 52.52 6.87
N LEU A 20 -11.65 51.81 6.14
CA LEU A 20 -10.27 52.24 5.89
C LEU A 20 -10.01 52.17 4.39
N GLN A 21 -9.86 53.36 3.81
CA GLN A 21 -9.44 53.57 2.43
C GLN A 21 -7.93 53.31 2.31
N SER A 22 -7.51 52.52 1.33
CA SER A 22 -6.20 52.68 0.70
C SER A 22 -6.28 52.35 -0.79
N LYS A 23 -5.73 53.26 -1.57
CA LYS A 23 -5.87 53.46 -3.02
C LYS A 23 -5.23 52.34 -3.83
N LEU A 24 -5.90 51.92 -4.91
CA LEU A 24 -5.36 51.09 -6.00
C LEU A 24 -5.51 51.90 -7.30
N PRO A 25 -4.45 52.08 -8.12
CA PRO A 25 -4.59 52.79 -9.38
C PRO A 25 -5.15 51.88 -10.48
N LEU A 26 -6.23 52.36 -11.07
CA LEU A 26 -6.90 51.89 -12.27
C LEU A 26 -6.03 52.17 -13.51
N LEU A 27 -5.78 51.17 -14.36
CA LEU A 27 -5.41 51.41 -15.76
C LEU A 27 -6.43 50.73 -16.68
N SER A 28 -6.85 51.54 -17.63
CA SER A 28 -7.99 51.47 -18.53
C SER A 28 -7.98 50.34 -19.55
N ASN A 29 -9.17 49.84 -19.85
CA ASN A 29 -9.50 49.06 -21.04
C ASN A 29 -10.37 49.93 -21.97
N PRO A 30 -10.22 49.82 -23.30
CA PRO A 30 -11.39 49.83 -24.19
C PRO A 30 -11.24 48.75 -25.29
N THR A 31 -12.24 48.14 -25.94
CA THR A 31 -13.71 48.12 -25.92
C THR A 31 -14.12 47.17 -27.07
N LYS A 32 -15.01 46.18 -26.82
CA LYS A 32 -15.97 45.49 -27.76
C LYS A 32 -15.38 44.76 -29.00
N GLN A 33 -15.93 43.72 -29.61
CA GLN A 33 -17.22 42.99 -29.65
C GLN A 33 -16.92 41.74 -30.53
N PHE A 34 -17.39 40.52 -30.29
CA PHE A 34 -18.67 39.98 -30.80
C PHE A 34 -18.80 38.49 -30.40
N ILE A 35 -20.05 38.08 -30.27
CA ILE A 35 -20.61 36.78 -29.88
C ILE A 35 -20.47 35.74 -31.01
N CYS A 36 -20.17 34.47 -30.73
CA CYS A 36 -21.04 33.33 -31.10
C CYS A 36 -20.59 31.99 -30.50
N ASN A 37 -21.59 31.16 -30.20
CA ASN A 37 -21.50 29.77 -29.73
C ASN A 37 -20.64 28.88 -30.64
N GLU A 38 -19.78 28.06 -30.04
CA GLU A 38 -19.24 26.86 -30.69
C GLU A 38 -19.48 25.64 -29.78
N SER A 39 -20.22 24.70 -30.35
CA SER A 39 -20.60 23.41 -29.78
C SER A 39 -19.38 22.53 -29.56
N PHE A 40 -19.21 22.02 -28.34
CA PHE A 40 -18.16 21.07 -27.99
C PHE A 40 -18.35 19.75 -28.75
N ASN A 41 -17.45 19.43 -29.68
CA ASN A 41 -17.43 18.16 -30.42
C ASN A 41 -16.18 17.34 -30.03
N PRO A 42 -16.31 16.25 -29.24
CA PRO A 42 -15.18 15.46 -28.75
C PRO A 42 -14.39 14.59 -29.75
N PRO A 43 -14.85 14.23 -30.98
CA PRO A 43 -14.10 13.30 -31.82
C PRO A 43 -12.91 13.92 -32.57
N LYS A 44 -12.76 15.26 -32.58
CA LYS A 44 -11.68 15.93 -33.33
C LYS A 44 -10.34 15.95 -32.58
N LEU A 45 -10.36 15.99 -31.24
CA LEU A 45 -9.17 16.09 -30.39
C LEU A 45 -8.38 14.76 -30.34
N PHE A 46 -9.06 13.62 -30.49
CA PHE A 46 -8.42 12.32 -30.56
C PHE A 46 -7.69 12.07 -31.89
N ALA A 47 -8.24 12.53 -33.02
CA ALA A 47 -7.62 12.30 -34.33
C ALA A 47 -6.32 13.10 -34.52
N GLU A 48 -6.28 14.34 -34.01
CA GLU A 48 -5.10 15.21 -34.07
C GLU A 48 -3.95 14.67 -33.19
N THR A 49 -4.29 14.13 -32.02
CA THR A 49 -3.32 13.54 -31.09
C THR A 49 -2.70 12.25 -31.65
N VAL A 50 -3.47 11.44 -32.38
CA VAL A 50 -2.99 10.17 -32.95
C VAL A 50 -2.12 10.38 -34.19
N HIS A 51 -2.41 11.39 -35.01
CA HIS A 51 -1.58 11.69 -36.19
C HIS A 51 -0.21 12.27 -35.84
N HIS A 52 -0.08 12.96 -34.70
CA HIS A 52 1.20 13.51 -34.25
C HIS A 52 2.14 12.47 -33.60
N LEU A 53 1.62 11.30 -33.20
CA LEU A 53 2.41 10.19 -32.65
C LEU A 53 3.11 9.33 -33.71
N LYS A 54 2.73 9.44 -34.99
CA LYS A 54 3.19 8.49 -36.04
C LYS A 54 4.48 8.90 -36.76
N SER A 55 5.07 10.05 -36.46
CA SER A 55 6.29 10.55 -37.14
C SER A 55 7.43 10.99 -36.22
N ALA A 56 7.55 10.43 -35.02
CA ALA A 56 8.74 10.62 -34.19
C ALA A 56 9.54 9.32 -34.09
N SER A 57 10.46 9.11 -35.03
CA SER A 57 11.56 8.16 -34.87
C SER A 57 12.48 8.69 -33.76
N LEU A 58 12.29 8.20 -32.54
CA LEU A 58 13.14 8.55 -31.40
C LEU A 58 14.44 7.74 -31.51
N PRO A 59 15.63 8.38 -31.48
CA PRO A 59 16.88 7.64 -31.48
C PRO A 59 17.02 6.86 -30.16
N LEU A 60 17.52 5.63 -30.26
CA LEU A 60 17.68 4.65 -29.18
C LEU A 60 18.71 5.07 -28.10
N THR A 61 19.24 6.28 -28.16
CA THR A 61 20.25 6.83 -27.24
C THR A 61 19.70 7.58 -26.03
N THR A 62 18.38 7.74 -25.89
CA THR A 62 17.77 8.41 -24.72
C THR A 62 17.55 7.48 -23.50
N LEU A 63 18.04 6.24 -23.53
CA LEU A 63 17.99 5.30 -22.41
C LEU A 63 19.19 5.37 -21.44
N ALA A 64 20.07 6.37 -21.60
CA ALA A 64 21.23 6.55 -20.72
C ALA A 64 21.37 8.01 -20.26
N PHE A 65 20.38 8.51 -19.52
CA PHE A 65 20.60 9.60 -18.57
C PHE A 65 20.01 9.17 -17.22
N PRO A 66 20.80 8.58 -16.31
CA PRO A 66 20.33 8.44 -14.95
C PRO A 66 20.43 9.82 -14.30
N PHE A 67 19.26 10.41 -14.02
CA PHE A 67 18.94 10.93 -12.69
C PHE A 67 20.05 11.71 -11.97
N LEU A 68 20.51 12.83 -12.53
CA LEU A 68 21.12 13.91 -11.75
C LEU A 68 20.01 14.88 -11.34
N PHE A 69 19.14 14.45 -10.42
CA PHE A 69 18.35 15.41 -9.65
C PHE A 69 19.25 15.93 -8.54
N ASP A 70 19.51 17.23 -8.60
CA ASP A 70 20.33 17.97 -7.65
C ASP A 70 19.81 17.73 -6.22
N ALA A 71 20.61 17.05 -5.42
CA ALA A 71 20.27 16.66 -4.05
C ALA A 71 20.74 17.69 -3.01
N GLU A 72 21.28 18.83 -3.44
CA GLU A 72 21.93 19.81 -2.56
C GLU A 72 20.95 20.65 -1.72
N ASP A 73 19.69 20.77 -2.10
CA ASP A 73 18.73 21.66 -1.41
C ASP A 73 17.95 20.99 -0.26
N ALA A 74 18.59 20.13 0.54
CA ALA A 74 17.95 19.52 1.71
C ALA A 74 18.27 20.28 3.02
N LEU A 75 18.38 21.61 2.96
CA LEU A 75 18.53 22.44 4.17
C LEU A 75 17.22 22.46 4.96
N ALA A 76 17.33 22.28 6.28
CA ALA A 76 16.23 22.50 7.22
C ALA A 76 15.71 23.95 7.05
N VAL A 77 14.39 24.16 6.98
CA VAL A 77 13.73 25.49 6.84
C VAL A 77 13.98 26.34 8.09
N GLY A 78 15.21 26.82 8.28
CA GLY A 78 15.56 27.89 9.23
C GLY A 78 15.11 27.75 10.69
N GLY A 79 14.55 26.62 11.14
CA GLY A 79 13.93 26.45 12.45
C GLY A 79 12.46 26.86 12.57
N GLU A 80 11.72 27.05 11.46
CA GLU A 80 10.32 27.53 11.47
C GLU A 80 9.35 26.58 12.19
N PHE A 81 9.56 25.26 12.03
CA PHE A 81 8.74 24.20 12.61
C PHE A 81 9.40 23.51 13.82
N GLY A 82 10.53 24.04 14.33
CA GLY A 82 11.18 23.60 15.57
C GLY A 82 11.53 22.10 15.59
N ILE A 83 10.98 21.35 16.55
CA ILE A 83 11.27 19.91 16.75
C ILE A 83 10.94 19.06 15.49
N LEU A 84 9.97 19.50 14.69
CA LEU A 84 9.54 18.80 13.48
C LEU A 84 10.59 18.86 12.36
N GLU A 85 11.58 19.75 12.45
CA GLU A 85 12.68 19.83 11.49
C GLU A 85 13.91 19.01 11.90
N GLY A 86 13.98 18.60 13.17
CA GLY A 86 15.16 17.99 13.74
C GLY A 86 15.36 16.52 13.36
N ARG A 87 16.60 16.05 13.53
CA ARG A 87 17.06 14.68 13.32
C ARG A 87 16.23 13.62 14.04
N SER A 88 15.84 13.81 15.31
CA SER A 88 15.00 12.84 16.05
C SER A 88 13.70 12.57 15.31
N PHE A 89 13.04 13.60 14.78
CA PHE A 89 11.81 13.43 14.02
C PHE A 89 12.10 12.86 12.61
N ALA A 90 13.20 13.28 11.97
CA ALA A 90 13.65 12.72 10.69
C ALA A 90 13.97 11.22 10.74
N LEU A 91 14.44 10.70 11.89
CA LEU A 91 14.78 9.29 12.07
C LEU A 91 13.58 8.39 12.43
N VAL A 92 12.40 8.97 12.72
CA VAL A 92 11.18 8.16 12.97
C VAL A 92 10.84 7.31 11.75
N HIS A 93 10.79 7.92 10.55
CA HIS A 93 10.49 7.24 9.29
C HIS A 93 11.40 6.01 9.06
N PRO A 94 12.74 6.13 8.99
CA PRO A 94 13.61 4.97 8.72
C PRO A 94 13.53 3.88 9.79
N ILE A 95 13.33 4.23 11.07
CA ILE A 95 13.14 3.23 12.14
C ILE A 95 11.83 2.48 11.94
N VAL A 96 10.73 3.20 11.69
CA VAL A 96 9.42 2.61 11.46
C VAL A 96 9.43 1.77 10.18
N MET A 97 10.09 2.21 9.11
CA MET A 97 10.23 1.44 7.87
C MET A 97 10.95 0.11 8.08
N GLY A 98 12.01 0.08 8.90
CA GLY A 98 12.65 -1.18 9.31
C GLY A 98 11.67 -2.11 10.04
N GLY A 99 10.89 -1.57 10.98
CA GLY A 99 9.84 -2.31 11.68
C GLY A 99 8.75 -2.85 10.75
N LEU A 100 8.23 -2.01 9.85
CA LEU A 100 7.19 -2.36 8.88
C LEU A 100 7.66 -3.44 7.91
N PHE A 101 8.95 -3.46 7.54
CA PHE A 101 9.52 -4.53 6.71
C PHE A 101 9.40 -5.89 7.40
N PHE A 102 9.90 -6.03 8.63
CA PHE A 102 9.78 -7.30 9.37
C PHE A 102 8.33 -7.65 9.68
N TYR A 103 7.49 -6.65 9.97
CA TYR A 103 6.06 -6.85 10.18
C TYR A 103 5.34 -7.33 8.93
N THR A 104 5.78 -6.89 7.74
CA THR A 104 5.30 -7.39 6.43
C THR A 104 5.69 -8.85 6.23
N LEU A 105 6.93 -9.23 6.54
CA LEU A 105 7.37 -10.64 6.47
C LEU A 105 6.56 -11.51 7.44
N TRP A 106 6.29 -11.02 8.65
CA TRP A 106 5.45 -11.69 9.62
C TRP A 106 4.00 -11.86 9.14
N ALA A 107 3.41 -10.82 8.53
CA ALA A 107 2.10 -10.91 7.89
C ALA A 107 2.08 -11.99 6.80
N GLY A 108 3.14 -12.06 5.98
CA GLY A 108 3.35 -13.08 4.96
C GLY A 108 3.39 -14.49 5.55
N TYR A 109 4.13 -14.70 6.65
CA TYR A 109 4.17 -15.98 7.36
C TYR A 109 2.78 -16.40 7.85
N LEU A 110 2.02 -15.51 8.50
CA LEU A 110 0.67 -15.82 8.97
C LEU A 110 -0.27 -16.18 7.80
N GLY A 111 -0.17 -15.46 6.69
CA GLY A 111 -0.92 -15.75 5.46
C GLY A 111 -0.58 -17.12 4.87
N TRP A 112 0.71 -17.49 4.91
CA TRP A 112 1.19 -18.82 4.50
C TRP A 112 0.62 -19.93 5.38
N GLN A 113 0.66 -19.78 6.71
CA GLN A 113 0.08 -20.76 7.63
C GLN A 113 -1.43 -20.96 7.38
N TRP A 114 -2.16 -19.86 7.15
CA TRP A 114 -3.57 -19.94 6.78
C TRP A 114 -3.80 -20.64 5.42
N ARG A 115 -2.92 -20.43 4.44
CA ARG A 115 -2.94 -21.17 3.19
C ARG A 115 -2.71 -22.67 3.42
N ARG A 116 -1.73 -23.05 4.25
CA ARG A 116 -1.39 -24.45 4.55
C ARG A 116 -2.57 -25.21 5.17
N VAL A 117 -3.32 -24.59 6.10
CA VAL A 117 -4.55 -25.18 6.67
C VAL A 117 -5.56 -25.63 5.60
N ARG A 118 -5.66 -24.87 4.50
CA ARG A 118 -6.58 -25.15 3.39
C ARG A 118 -6.01 -26.19 2.44
N THR A 119 -4.73 -26.10 2.09
CA THR A 119 -4.12 -27.03 1.13
C THR A 119 -3.97 -28.43 1.71
N ILE A 120 -3.65 -28.57 3.00
CA ILE A 120 -3.62 -29.88 3.68
C ILE A 120 -4.98 -30.59 3.57
N GLN A 121 -6.09 -29.85 3.69
CA GLN A 121 -7.40 -30.46 3.58
C GLN A 121 -7.64 -31.05 2.18
N ASN A 122 -7.12 -30.40 1.14
CA ASN A 122 -7.19 -30.90 -0.23
C ASN A 122 -6.31 -32.15 -0.39
N GLU A 123 -5.07 -32.12 0.11
CA GLU A 123 -4.14 -33.25 0.11
C GLU A 123 -4.76 -34.48 0.81
N ILE A 124 -5.35 -34.30 1.99
CA ILE A 124 -6.07 -35.37 2.71
C ILE A 124 -7.23 -35.94 1.87
N ASN A 125 -8.01 -35.08 1.21
CA ASN A 125 -9.15 -35.52 0.41
C ASN A 125 -8.70 -36.29 -0.84
N GLU A 126 -7.56 -35.95 -1.43
CA GLU A 126 -6.96 -36.67 -2.56
C GLU A 126 -6.39 -38.02 -2.13
N LEU A 127 -5.65 -38.07 -1.01
CA LEU A 127 -5.12 -39.32 -0.47
C LEU A 127 -6.23 -40.29 -0.06
N LYS A 128 -7.33 -39.79 0.51
CA LYS A 128 -8.51 -40.61 0.84
C LYS A 128 -9.16 -41.28 -0.38
N LYS A 129 -9.03 -40.70 -1.58
CA LYS A 129 -9.51 -41.33 -2.82
C LYS A 129 -8.63 -42.51 -3.26
N GLN A 130 -7.38 -42.56 -2.80
CA GLN A 130 -6.41 -43.59 -3.15
C GLN A 130 -6.49 -44.80 -2.20
N VAL A 131 -7.10 -44.64 -1.02
CA VAL A 131 -7.33 -45.73 -0.07
C VAL A 131 -8.41 -46.65 -0.64
N LYS A 132 -8.04 -47.89 -1.00
CA LYS A 132 -8.99 -48.94 -1.36
C LYS A 132 -9.83 -49.33 -0.12
N PRO A 133 -11.13 -49.66 -0.27
CA PRO A 133 -11.93 -50.14 0.84
C PRO A 133 -11.26 -51.34 1.52
N THR A 134 -11.16 -51.31 2.84
CA THR A 134 -10.63 -52.42 3.65
C THR A 134 -11.49 -53.67 3.38
N PRO A 135 -10.90 -54.83 3.01
CA PRO A 135 -11.66 -56.07 2.91
C PRO A 135 -12.28 -56.41 4.27
N VAL A 136 -13.61 -56.43 4.33
CA VAL A 136 -14.35 -56.90 5.50
C VAL A 136 -14.45 -58.43 5.43
N THR A 137 -14.08 -59.10 6.52
CA THR A 137 -14.38 -60.53 6.74
C THR A 137 -15.91 -60.74 6.78
N PRO A 138 -16.44 -61.95 6.48
CA PRO A 138 -17.89 -62.24 6.47
C PRO A 138 -18.63 -61.88 7.78
N GLU A 139 -17.88 -61.71 8.87
CA GLU A 139 -18.35 -61.39 10.22
C GLU A 139 -18.30 -59.89 10.56
N GLY A 140 -17.95 -59.02 9.60
CA GLY A 140 -17.95 -57.56 9.78
C GLY A 140 -16.81 -56.99 10.65
N LYS A 141 -15.89 -57.83 11.14
CA LYS A 141 -14.66 -57.35 11.80
C LYS A 141 -13.65 -56.84 10.76
N PRO A 142 -13.12 -55.60 10.91
CA PRO A 142 -11.97 -55.14 10.15
C PRO A 142 -10.76 -56.02 10.47
N VAL A 143 -10.08 -56.55 9.46
CA VAL A 143 -8.77 -57.19 9.63
C VAL A 143 -7.81 -56.13 10.16
N GLU A 144 -7.19 -56.39 11.31
CA GLU A 144 -6.20 -55.52 11.96
C GLU A 144 -4.88 -55.58 11.15
N ALA A 145 -4.91 -54.96 9.97
CA ALA A 145 -3.72 -54.74 9.14
C ALA A 145 -3.04 -53.45 9.60
N ALA A 146 -1.70 -53.48 9.68
CA ALA A 146 -0.92 -52.26 9.92
C ALA A 146 -1.34 -51.17 8.92
N PRO A 147 -1.52 -49.91 9.37
CA PRO A 147 -1.98 -48.84 8.49
C PRO A 147 -1.03 -48.73 7.31
N SER A 148 -1.60 -48.74 6.11
CA SER A 148 -0.86 -48.54 4.87
C SER A 148 -0.11 -47.21 4.93
N PRO A 149 1.01 -47.04 4.18
CA PRO A 149 1.76 -45.79 4.15
C PRO A 149 0.90 -44.55 3.87
N VAL A 150 -0.16 -44.71 3.06
CA VAL A 150 -1.13 -43.65 2.73
C VAL A 150 -2.01 -43.30 3.94
N GLU A 151 -2.43 -44.27 4.74
CA GLU A 151 -3.20 -44.02 5.97
C GLU A 151 -2.37 -43.32 7.03
N LEU A 152 -1.08 -43.68 7.17
CA LEU A 152 -0.14 -42.96 8.03
C LEU A 152 0.06 -41.51 7.60
N GLU A 153 0.17 -41.25 6.30
CA GLU A 153 0.27 -39.89 5.77
C GLU A 153 -1.00 -39.07 6.02
N ILE A 154 -2.18 -39.66 5.82
CA ILE A 154 -3.47 -39.03 6.15
C ILE A 154 -3.54 -38.67 7.64
N GLN A 155 -3.09 -39.56 8.54
CA GLN A 155 -3.05 -39.31 9.98
C GLN A 155 -2.12 -38.13 10.29
N LYS A 156 -0.89 -38.16 9.78
CA LYS A 156 0.11 -37.09 9.97
C LYS A 156 -0.41 -35.72 9.49
N LEU A 157 -0.97 -35.65 8.29
CA LEU A 157 -1.53 -34.41 7.75
C LEU A 157 -2.77 -33.94 8.53
N SER A 158 -3.58 -34.87 9.04
CA SER A 158 -4.74 -34.55 9.87
C SER A 158 -4.30 -33.94 11.21
N GLU A 159 -3.23 -34.47 11.82
CA GLU A 159 -2.62 -33.92 13.03
C GLU A 159 -1.99 -32.56 12.79
N GLU A 160 -1.21 -32.40 11.70
CA GLU A 160 -0.62 -31.11 11.30
C GLU A 160 -1.71 -30.05 11.14
N ARG A 161 -2.79 -30.37 10.42
CA ARG A 161 -3.91 -29.43 10.25
C ARG A 161 -4.58 -29.09 11.56
N LYS A 162 -4.78 -30.07 12.45
CA LYS A 162 -5.37 -29.85 13.78
C LYS A 162 -4.51 -28.90 14.60
N GLU A 163 -3.19 -29.03 14.53
CA GLU A 163 -2.26 -28.14 15.20
C GLU A 163 -2.32 -26.72 14.60
N LEU A 164 -2.28 -26.60 13.27
CA LEU A 164 -2.36 -25.31 12.60
C LEU A 164 -3.68 -24.56 12.88
N LEU A 165 -4.79 -25.28 13.04
CA LEU A 165 -6.08 -24.68 13.38
C LEU A 165 -6.06 -23.99 14.75
N LYS A 166 -5.25 -24.47 15.72
CA LYS A 166 -5.10 -23.82 17.03
C LYS A 166 -4.44 -22.45 16.93
N GLY A 167 -3.64 -22.21 15.89
CA GLY A 167 -2.89 -20.97 15.70
C GLY A 167 -3.72 -19.75 15.29
N SER A 168 -5.01 -19.94 14.96
CA SER A 168 -5.95 -18.87 14.54
C SER A 168 -5.39 -17.95 13.45
N TYR A 169 -4.64 -18.53 12.49
CA TYR A 169 -3.85 -17.79 11.50
C TYR A 169 -4.68 -16.88 10.59
N ARG A 170 -5.94 -17.22 10.32
CA ARG A 170 -6.84 -16.38 9.54
C ARG A 170 -7.03 -15.00 10.19
N ASP A 171 -7.45 -15.01 11.46
CA ASP A 171 -7.80 -13.79 12.18
C ASP A 171 -6.54 -13.00 12.54
N ARG A 172 -5.45 -13.69 12.88
CA ARG A 172 -4.14 -13.05 13.09
C ARG A 172 -3.61 -12.38 11.83
N HIS A 173 -3.65 -13.06 10.68
CA HIS A 173 -3.22 -12.47 9.42
C HIS A 173 -4.08 -11.25 9.05
N PHE A 174 -5.40 -11.34 9.25
CA PHE A 174 -6.30 -10.21 9.01
C PHE A 174 -5.94 -9.01 9.91
N ASN A 175 -5.82 -9.22 11.22
CA ASN A 175 -5.49 -8.15 12.18
C ASN A 175 -4.12 -7.53 11.90
N VAL A 176 -3.10 -8.36 11.69
CA VAL A 176 -1.74 -7.89 11.36
C VAL A 176 -1.76 -7.12 10.04
N GLY A 177 -2.47 -7.62 9.02
CA GLY A 177 -2.63 -6.94 7.73
C GLY A 177 -3.37 -5.60 7.84
N SER A 178 -4.40 -5.51 8.66
CA SER A 178 -5.12 -4.24 8.91
C SER A 178 -4.25 -3.21 9.62
N ILE A 179 -3.46 -3.64 10.62
CA ILE A 179 -2.51 -2.76 11.30
C ILE A 179 -1.43 -2.30 10.32
N LEU A 180 -0.85 -3.22 9.55
CA LEU A 180 0.17 -2.91 8.54
C LEU A 180 -0.35 -1.88 7.53
N LEU A 181 -1.57 -2.08 7.02
CA LEU A 181 -2.19 -1.14 6.07
C LEU A 181 -2.40 0.24 6.69
N GLY A 182 -3.01 0.31 7.88
CA GLY A 182 -3.31 1.58 8.54
C GLY A 182 -2.04 2.36 8.89
N PHE A 183 -1.10 1.72 9.60
CA PHE A 183 0.14 2.35 10.00
C PHE A 183 1.04 2.65 8.79
N GLY A 184 1.16 1.72 7.84
CA GLY A 184 1.99 1.89 6.66
C GLY A 184 1.53 3.04 5.76
N VAL A 185 0.21 3.26 5.61
CA VAL A 185 -0.33 4.41 4.87
C VAL A 185 -0.04 5.73 5.59
N LEU A 186 -0.25 5.77 6.91
CA LEU A 186 0.07 6.97 7.72
C LEU A 186 1.55 7.32 7.62
N GLU A 187 2.41 6.32 7.61
CA GLU A 187 3.85 6.44 7.49
C GLU A 187 4.26 6.98 6.11
N ALA A 188 3.73 6.40 5.03
CA ALA A 188 4.05 6.84 3.67
C ALA A 188 3.65 8.30 3.42
N VAL A 189 2.50 8.72 3.94
CA VAL A 189 2.05 10.12 3.88
C VAL A 189 2.88 10.98 4.83
N GLY A 190 3.09 10.53 6.06
CA GLY A 190 3.81 11.23 7.11
C GLY A 190 5.27 11.49 6.78
N GLY A 191 5.96 10.54 6.13
CA GLY A 191 7.33 10.69 5.67
C GLY A 191 7.49 11.79 4.61
N GLY A 192 6.51 11.87 3.69
CA GLY A 192 6.42 12.97 2.72
C GLY A 192 6.19 14.31 3.41
N VAL A 193 5.19 14.39 4.31
CA VAL A 193 4.87 15.61 5.07
C VAL A 193 6.06 16.07 5.93
N ASN A 194 6.73 15.14 6.61
CA ASN A 194 7.94 15.42 7.39
C ASN A 194 9.07 16.00 6.51
N THR A 195 9.27 15.43 5.32
CA THR A 195 10.23 15.97 4.36
C THR A 195 9.87 17.38 3.94
N TRP A 196 8.59 17.62 3.65
CA TRP A 196 8.12 18.96 3.30
C TRP A 196 8.29 19.98 4.43
N PHE A 197 7.98 19.63 5.69
CA PHE A 197 8.25 20.52 6.84
C PHE A 197 9.72 20.87 6.94
N ARG A 198 10.61 19.90 6.71
CA ARG A 198 12.05 20.12 6.80
C ARG A 198 12.61 20.97 5.68
N THR A 199 12.14 20.85 4.45
CA THR A 199 12.86 21.42 3.29
C THR A 199 12.01 22.34 2.42
N GLY A 200 10.73 22.53 2.77
CA GLY A 200 9.76 23.31 1.99
C GLY A 200 9.34 22.68 0.66
N LYS A 201 9.90 21.53 0.29
CA LYS A 201 9.63 20.80 -0.96
C LYS A 201 9.79 19.29 -0.78
N LEU A 202 9.15 18.50 -1.64
CA LEU A 202 9.45 17.07 -1.75
C LEU A 202 10.63 16.85 -2.71
N PHE A 203 11.34 15.74 -2.53
CA PHE A 203 12.38 15.28 -3.45
C PHE A 203 11.89 14.00 -4.13
N PRO A 204 11.27 14.09 -5.32
CA PRO A 204 10.84 12.92 -6.05
C PRO A 204 12.07 12.09 -6.43
N GLY A 205 12.10 10.84 -5.96
CA GLY A 205 13.21 9.93 -6.19
C GLY A 205 12.78 8.48 -5.99
N PRO A 206 13.67 7.51 -6.26
CA PRO A 206 13.32 6.09 -6.25
C PRO A 206 12.66 5.63 -4.96
N HIS A 207 13.13 6.12 -3.79
CA HIS A 207 12.55 5.78 -2.49
C HIS A 207 11.10 6.25 -2.35
N LEU A 208 10.82 7.52 -2.68
CA LEU A 208 9.46 8.08 -2.60
C LEU A 208 8.50 7.36 -3.54
N PHE A 209 8.94 7.09 -4.78
CA PHE A 209 8.10 6.38 -5.76
C PHE A 209 7.87 4.92 -5.38
N ALA A 210 8.89 4.23 -4.83
CA ALA A 210 8.73 2.88 -4.31
C ALA A 210 7.74 2.84 -3.13
N GLY A 211 7.86 3.76 -2.17
CA GLY A 211 6.91 3.89 -1.06
C GLY A 211 5.47 4.15 -1.52
N ALA A 212 5.28 5.03 -2.50
CA ALA A 212 3.98 5.27 -3.11
C ALA A 212 3.41 4.00 -3.79
N ALA A 213 4.23 3.29 -4.57
CA ALA A 213 3.84 2.05 -5.22
C ALA A 213 3.46 0.97 -4.20
N ILE A 214 4.23 0.82 -3.12
CA ILE A 214 3.95 -0.11 -2.02
C ILE A 214 2.59 0.19 -1.38
N THR A 215 2.30 1.47 -1.16
CA THR A 215 1.02 1.91 -0.60
C THR A 215 -0.15 1.52 -1.49
N VAL A 216 -0.02 1.72 -2.81
CA VAL A 216 -1.04 1.29 -3.79
C VAL A 216 -1.21 -0.23 -3.80
N LEU A 217 -0.11 -0.98 -3.77
CA LEU A 217 -0.15 -2.45 -3.76
C LEU A 217 -0.80 -2.99 -2.49
N TRP A 218 -0.55 -2.39 -1.31
CA TRP A 218 -1.26 -2.74 -0.08
C TRP A 218 -2.76 -2.48 -0.19
N ALA A 219 -3.16 -1.31 -0.69
CA ALA A 219 -4.57 -0.98 -0.88
C ALA A 219 -5.26 -1.95 -1.86
N ALA A 220 -4.61 -2.24 -3.00
CA ALA A 220 -5.11 -3.20 -3.98
C ALA A 220 -5.23 -4.61 -3.40
N ALA A 221 -4.22 -5.08 -2.66
CA ALA A 221 -4.25 -6.38 -2.02
C ALA A 221 -5.36 -6.48 -0.95
N ALA A 222 -5.55 -5.43 -0.14
CA ALA A 222 -6.63 -5.37 0.84
C ALA A 222 -8.01 -5.34 0.17
N GLY A 223 -8.15 -4.67 -0.98
CA GLY A 223 -9.38 -4.64 -1.78
C GLY A 223 -9.83 -6.01 -2.30
N LEU A 224 -8.94 -7.00 -2.37
CA LEU A 224 -9.27 -8.38 -2.79
C LEU A 224 -9.92 -9.21 -1.68
N VAL A 225 -9.85 -8.76 -0.41
CA VAL A 225 -10.33 -9.52 0.75
C VAL A 225 -11.80 -9.95 0.63
N PRO A 226 -12.76 -9.10 0.20
CA PRO A 226 -14.15 -9.54 0.04
C PRO A 226 -14.33 -10.71 -0.94
N ALA A 227 -13.61 -10.70 -2.07
CA ALA A 227 -13.66 -11.79 -3.05
C ALA A 227 -12.97 -13.07 -2.51
N MET A 228 -11.87 -12.92 -1.77
CA MET A 228 -11.19 -14.03 -1.11
C MET A 228 -12.07 -14.69 -0.04
N GLN A 229 -12.81 -13.89 0.75
CA GLN A 229 -13.75 -14.41 1.75
C GLN A 229 -14.89 -15.21 1.10
N LYS A 230 -15.30 -14.83 -0.11
CA LYS A 230 -16.29 -15.55 -0.93
C LYS A 230 -15.75 -16.80 -1.63
N GLY A 231 -14.48 -17.16 -1.46
CA GLY A 231 -13.94 -18.40 -2.03
C GLY A 231 -13.08 -18.23 -3.28
N SER A 232 -12.90 -17.02 -3.83
CA SER A 232 -12.16 -16.82 -5.09
C SER A 232 -10.67 -17.16 -4.96
N GLU A 233 -10.22 -18.22 -5.62
CA GLU A 233 -8.79 -18.56 -5.70
C GLU A 233 -7.99 -17.58 -6.55
N THR A 234 -8.59 -16.99 -7.58
CA THR A 234 -7.96 -15.92 -8.38
C THR A 234 -7.63 -14.72 -7.50
N ALA A 235 -8.57 -14.26 -6.66
CA ALA A 235 -8.34 -13.15 -5.75
C ALA A 235 -7.23 -13.48 -4.72
N ARG A 236 -7.19 -14.72 -4.22
CA ARG A 236 -6.13 -15.17 -3.29
C ARG A 236 -4.75 -15.17 -3.94
N SER A 237 -4.65 -15.70 -5.15
CA SER A 237 -3.39 -15.74 -5.91
C SER A 237 -2.92 -14.33 -6.27
N LEU A 238 -3.83 -13.45 -6.69
CA LEU A 238 -3.50 -12.06 -6.98
C LEU A 238 -3.08 -11.31 -5.70
N HIS A 239 -3.74 -11.51 -4.58
CA HIS A 239 -3.33 -10.93 -3.29
C HIS A 239 -1.91 -11.37 -2.91
N ILE A 240 -1.57 -12.64 -3.08
CA ILE A 240 -0.21 -13.15 -2.83
C ILE A 240 0.79 -12.52 -3.80
N ALA A 241 0.48 -12.45 -5.09
CA ALA A 241 1.36 -11.87 -6.10
C ALA A 241 1.66 -10.38 -5.83
N LEU A 242 0.62 -9.58 -5.54
CA LEU A 242 0.77 -8.17 -5.18
C LEU A 242 1.66 -8.00 -3.94
N ASN A 243 1.48 -8.86 -2.92
CA ASN A 243 2.30 -8.79 -1.71
C ASN A 243 3.73 -9.32 -1.91
N ALA A 244 3.96 -10.26 -2.81
CA ALA A 244 5.31 -10.68 -3.19
C ALA A 244 6.06 -9.52 -3.88
N VAL A 245 5.40 -8.81 -4.79
CA VAL A 245 5.95 -7.59 -5.41
C VAL A 245 6.23 -6.51 -4.35
N ASN A 246 5.32 -6.33 -3.38
CA ASN A 246 5.55 -5.42 -2.26
C ASN A 246 6.84 -5.75 -1.49
N VAL A 247 7.05 -7.01 -1.12
CA VAL A 247 8.26 -7.43 -0.39
C VAL A 247 9.52 -7.15 -1.22
N ILE A 248 9.47 -7.42 -2.54
CA ILE A 248 10.59 -7.13 -3.45
C ILE A 248 10.88 -5.62 -3.50
N LEU A 249 9.84 -4.78 -3.62
CA LEU A 249 10.00 -3.32 -3.61
C LEU A 249 10.55 -2.82 -2.27
N PHE A 250 10.09 -3.39 -1.15
CA PHE A 250 10.64 -3.09 0.17
C PHE A 250 12.14 -3.39 0.24
N ILE A 251 12.57 -4.55 -0.23
CA ILE A 251 13.99 -4.93 -0.26
C ILE A 251 14.77 -3.99 -1.18
N TRP A 252 14.22 -3.69 -2.36
CA TRP A 252 14.87 -2.86 -3.37
C TRP A 252 15.07 -1.41 -2.92
N GLN A 253 14.17 -0.85 -2.11
CA GLN A 253 14.30 0.52 -1.63
C GLN A 253 15.23 0.67 -0.41
N ILE A 254 15.72 -0.42 0.20
CA ILE A 254 16.61 -0.34 1.38
C ILE A 254 17.87 0.51 1.11
N PRO A 255 18.62 0.30 0.01
CA PRO A 255 19.82 1.09 -0.26
C PRO A 255 19.51 2.59 -0.36
N THR A 256 18.43 2.95 -1.07
CA THR A 256 18.04 4.37 -1.24
C THR A 256 17.56 4.99 0.06
N GLY A 257 16.95 4.22 0.95
CA GLY A 257 16.61 4.65 2.30
C GLY A 257 17.85 4.92 3.16
N ILE A 258 18.88 4.08 3.06
CA ILE A 258 20.16 4.26 3.76
C ILE A 258 20.85 5.55 3.29
N ASP A 259 20.85 5.82 1.98
CA ASP A 259 21.41 7.06 1.42
C ASP A 259 20.68 8.31 1.98
N ILE A 260 19.36 8.24 2.14
CA ILE A 260 18.57 9.32 2.75
C ILE A 260 18.94 9.49 4.22
N VAL A 261 19.14 8.40 4.96
CA VAL A 261 19.59 8.46 6.36
C VAL A 261 20.93 9.18 6.46
N PHE A 262 21.90 8.88 5.59
CA PHE A 262 23.19 9.59 5.59
C PHE A 262 23.02 11.09 5.29
N LYS A 263 22.15 11.47 4.36
CA LYS A 263 21.80 12.88 4.11
C LYS A 263 21.15 13.54 5.32
N VAL A 264 20.27 12.83 6.04
CA VAL A 264 19.69 13.32 7.30
C VAL A 264 20.78 13.60 8.32
N PHE A 265 21.76 12.71 8.50
CA PHE A 265 22.90 12.95 9.38
C PHE A 265 23.76 14.14 8.94
N GLN A 266 23.91 14.36 7.64
CA GLN A 266 24.69 15.46 7.07
C GLN A 266 24.01 16.83 7.24
N PHE A 267 22.69 16.92 7.02
CA PHE A 267 21.98 18.20 6.87
C PHE A 267 21.05 18.57 8.02
N THR A 268 20.73 17.63 8.91
CA THR A 268 19.90 17.91 10.09
C THR A 268 20.74 17.91 11.34
N ASN A 269 20.39 18.79 12.27
CA ASN A 269 20.80 18.68 13.65
C ASN A 269 19.70 17.97 14.43
N TRP A 270 20.02 17.34 15.55
CA TRP A 270 18.99 16.89 16.49
C TRP A 270 18.00 18.03 16.77
N PRO A 271 16.68 17.77 16.92
CA PRO A 271 15.95 18.60 17.83
C PRO A 271 16.56 18.39 19.22
#